data_AF-A0A8B7TX22-F1
#
_entry.id   AF-A0A8B7TX22-F1
#
_cell.length_a   1.000
_cell.length_b   1.000
_cell.length_c   1.000
_cell.angle_alpha   90.00
_cell.angle_beta   90.00
_cell.angle_gamma   90.00
#
_symmetry.space_group_name_H-M   'P 1'
#
loop_
_entity.id
_entity.type
_entity.pdbx_description
1 polymer ?
#
loop_
_entity_poly.entity_id
_entity_poly.type
_entity_poly.pdbx_seq_one_letter_code
_entity_poly.pdbx_strand_id
1 'polypeptide(L)'
;MLASGPAFEVQDLYEFRPRFSNCPSFLAAALARATSDEVLQSDLSAHYIPKETEGTEGSVEIETVKLARSVFSKLHEICCSWVKEFPLRRRPQLYYETSIHAIKNMRRKMEDKHVCIPDFNMLFNLEDQEEQAYFAVFDGHGGVDAAIYASIHLHVNLVRQEMFPHDPAEALCRAFRVTDERFVQKAARESLRCGTTGVVTFIRGNMLHVAWVGDSQVMLVRKGQAVELMKPHKPDREDEKQRIEALGGCVVWFGAWRVNGSLSVSRAIGRKNINFVSLLS
;
A
#
# COMPACT_ATOMS: atom_id res chain seq x y z
N MET A 1 6.36 -21.67 -7.54
CA MET A 1 7.52 -20.92 -6.97
C MET A 1 7.60 -19.60 -7.73
N LEU A 2 6.88 -18.58 -7.27
CA LEU A 2 6.79 -17.29 -7.95
C LEU A 2 7.92 -16.39 -7.45
N ALA A 3 8.91 -16.17 -8.30
CA ALA A 3 10.03 -15.29 -8.02
C ALA A 3 9.53 -13.85 -7.87
N SER A 4 9.88 -13.24 -6.74
CA SER A 4 9.71 -11.83 -6.43
C SER A 4 10.66 -10.98 -7.28
N GLY A 5 10.27 -10.72 -8.54
CA GLY A 5 10.78 -9.58 -9.32
C GLY A 5 9.96 -8.31 -9.00
N PRO A 6 10.42 -7.12 -9.41
CA PRO A 6 9.60 -5.92 -9.35
C PRO A 6 8.48 -6.09 -10.40
N ALA A 7 7.35 -6.63 -9.98
CA ALA A 7 6.17 -6.66 -10.82
C ALA A 7 5.79 -5.21 -11.08
N PHE A 8 5.74 -4.82 -12.35
CA PHE A 8 4.99 -3.65 -12.77
C PHE A 8 3.54 -3.90 -12.36
N GLU A 9 3.04 -3.18 -11.36
CA GLU A 9 1.69 -3.41 -10.82
C GLU A 9 0.75 -2.28 -11.29
N VAL A 10 -0.53 -2.60 -11.47
CA VAL A 10 -1.59 -1.71 -11.97
C VAL A 10 -1.57 -0.32 -11.27
N GLN A 11 -1.18 -0.27 -10.01
CA GLN A 11 -1.16 0.97 -9.23
C GLN A 11 -0.05 1.95 -9.63
N ASP A 12 1.07 1.49 -10.17
CA ASP A 12 2.18 2.37 -10.60
C ASP A 12 1.71 3.38 -11.68
N LEU A 13 0.69 3.00 -12.44
CA LEU A 13 0.00 3.87 -13.41
C LEU A 13 -1.09 4.74 -12.79
N TYR A 14 -1.77 4.22 -11.76
CA TYR A 14 -2.88 4.89 -11.11
C TYR A 14 -2.43 6.09 -10.27
N GLU A 15 -1.27 6.00 -9.61
CA GLU A 15 -0.69 7.09 -8.83
C GLU A 15 0.02 8.15 -9.68
N PHE A 16 0.25 7.89 -10.98
CA PHE A 16 0.74 8.87 -11.92
C PHE A 16 -0.38 9.85 -12.33
N ARG A 17 -0.89 10.62 -11.36
CA ARG A 17 -1.74 11.79 -11.63
C ARG A 17 -0.87 13.04 -11.69
N PRO A 18 -0.68 13.67 -12.86
CA PRO A 18 -0.18 15.04 -12.93
C PRO A 18 -1.04 15.94 -12.03
N ARG A 19 -0.44 16.96 -11.41
CA ARG A 19 -1.12 17.94 -10.51
C ARG A 19 -2.27 18.74 -11.18
N PHE A 20 -2.64 18.41 -12.41
CA PHE A 20 -3.66 19.05 -13.24
C PHE A 20 -4.48 18.05 -14.07
N SER A 21 -4.63 16.79 -13.67
CA SER A 21 -5.47 15.85 -14.44
C SER A 21 -6.93 15.89 -14.00
N ASN A 22 -7.81 16.41 -14.87
CA ASN A 22 -9.27 16.30 -14.79
C ASN A 22 -9.78 14.87 -15.11
N CYS A 23 -8.94 13.84 -14.96
CA CYS A 23 -9.32 12.48 -15.29
C CYS A 23 -10.20 11.90 -14.17
N PRO A 24 -11.45 11.48 -14.45
CA PRO A 24 -12.30 10.83 -13.47
C PRO A 24 -11.62 9.57 -12.89
N SER A 25 -11.83 9.30 -11.60
CA SER A 25 -11.19 8.17 -10.90
C SER A 25 -11.46 6.82 -11.56
N PHE A 26 -12.69 6.59 -12.05
CA PHE A 26 -13.06 5.37 -12.76
C PHE A 26 -12.27 5.20 -14.06
N LEU A 27 -12.07 6.29 -14.82
CA LEU A 27 -11.35 6.26 -16.09
C LEU A 27 -9.86 6.02 -15.84
N ALA A 28 -9.29 6.65 -14.82
CA ALA A 28 -7.92 6.41 -14.39
C ALA A 28 -7.71 4.94 -13.98
N ALA A 29 -8.65 4.35 -13.23
CA ALA A 29 -8.59 2.95 -12.81
C ALA A 29 -8.65 2.01 -14.01
N ALA A 30 -9.59 2.26 -14.93
CA ALA A 30 -9.76 1.46 -16.13
C ALA A 30 -8.54 1.52 -17.07
N LEU A 31 -7.98 2.72 -17.30
CA LEU A 31 -6.78 2.89 -18.11
C LEU A 31 -5.57 2.21 -17.48
N ALA A 32 -5.39 2.36 -16.17
CA ALA A 32 -4.32 1.69 -15.43
C ALA A 32 -4.44 0.16 -15.56
N ARG A 33 -5.65 -0.38 -15.39
CA ARG A 33 -5.93 -1.81 -15.53
C ARG A 33 -5.65 -2.32 -16.94
N ALA A 34 -6.23 -1.70 -17.95
CA ALA A 34 -6.04 -2.11 -19.35
C ALA A 34 -4.57 -2.04 -19.76
N THR A 35 -3.85 -0.99 -19.35
CA THR A 35 -2.42 -0.86 -19.66
C THR A 35 -1.61 -1.93 -18.96
N SER A 36 -1.88 -2.20 -17.69
CA SER A 36 -1.19 -3.27 -16.96
C SER A 36 -1.43 -4.63 -17.60
N ASP A 37 -2.64 -4.91 -18.10
CA ASP A 37 -2.94 -6.18 -18.76
C ASP A 37 -2.17 -6.35 -20.06
N GLU A 38 -2.17 -5.33 -20.91
CA GLU A 38 -1.41 -5.33 -22.16
C GLU A 38 0.09 -5.48 -21.91
N VAL A 39 0.63 -4.81 -20.87
CA VAL A 39 2.05 -4.94 -20.50
C VAL A 39 2.36 -6.33 -19.96
N LEU A 40 1.52 -6.89 -19.09
CA LEU A 40 1.73 -8.22 -18.51
C LEU A 40 1.53 -9.36 -19.52
N GLN A 41 0.74 -9.14 -20.58
CA GLN A 41 0.61 -10.07 -21.71
C GLN A 41 1.78 -9.98 -22.71
N SER A 42 2.54 -8.89 -22.67
CA SER A 42 3.72 -8.70 -23.52
C SER A 42 4.94 -9.48 -23.01
N ASP A 43 5.92 -9.69 -23.89
CA ASP A 43 7.17 -10.33 -23.50
C ASP A 43 8.05 -9.39 -22.65
N LEU A 44 8.03 -9.60 -21.33
CA LEU A 44 8.83 -8.83 -20.38
C LEU A 44 10.33 -9.19 -20.41
N SER A 45 10.72 -10.31 -21.05
CA SER A 45 12.12 -10.73 -21.09
C SER A 45 13.01 -9.74 -21.85
N ALA A 46 12.43 -8.99 -22.78
CA ALA A 46 13.10 -7.89 -23.48
C ALA A 46 13.56 -6.76 -22.55
N HIS A 47 13.08 -6.71 -21.30
CA HIS A 47 13.44 -5.71 -20.30
C HIS A 47 14.41 -6.24 -19.25
N TYR A 48 14.81 -7.51 -19.30
CA TYR A 48 15.70 -8.09 -18.30
C TYR A 48 17.13 -7.62 -18.54
N ILE A 49 17.82 -7.27 -17.46
CA ILE A 49 19.24 -6.96 -17.48
C ILE A 49 20.00 -8.29 -17.52
N PRO A 50 20.84 -8.54 -18.54
CA PRO A 50 21.67 -9.75 -18.59
C PRO A 50 22.61 -9.78 -17.37
N LYS A 51 22.61 -10.88 -16.61
CA LYS A 51 23.57 -11.05 -15.51
C LYS A 51 24.94 -11.40 -16.08
N GLU A 52 25.93 -10.53 -15.89
CA GLU A 52 27.33 -10.87 -16.10
C GLU A 52 27.90 -11.55 -14.83
N THR A 53 28.08 -12.88 -14.90
CA THR A 53 28.82 -13.74 -13.96
C THR A 53 28.26 -14.01 -12.55
N GLU A 54 28.69 -15.16 -12.03
CA GLU A 54 28.12 -16.02 -10.99
C GLU A 54 28.04 -15.38 -9.59
N GLY A 55 26.93 -15.63 -8.87
CA GLY A 55 26.90 -15.43 -7.42
C GLY A 55 25.64 -14.83 -6.79
N THR A 56 24.44 -15.04 -7.34
CA THR A 56 23.17 -15.01 -6.55
C THR A 56 22.00 -15.53 -7.38
N GLU A 57 21.55 -16.74 -7.05
CA GLU A 57 20.37 -17.37 -7.63
C GLU A 57 19.10 -16.53 -7.40
N GLY A 58 18.31 -16.33 -8.47
CA GLY A 58 16.87 -16.11 -8.36
C GLY A 58 16.29 -14.70 -8.59
N SER A 59 17.07 -13.60 -8.55
CA SER A 59 16.50 -12.26 -8.80
C SER A 59 16.65 -11.85 -10.28
N VAL A 60 15.52 -11.63 -10.96
CA VAL A 60 15.49 -10.97 -12.27
C VAL A 60 15.58 -9.47 -12.05
N GLU A 61 16.60 -8.82 -12.62
CA GLU A 61 16.69 -7.36 -12.65
C GLU A 61 16.07 -6.83 -13.94
N ILE A 62 15.29 -5.76 -13.82
CA ILE A 62 14.54 -5.17 -14.93
C ILE A 62 15.10 -3.77 -15.20
N GLU A 63 15.32 -3.46 -16.47
CA GLU A 63 15.67 -2.13 -16.94
C GLU A 63 14.45 -1.19 -16.84
N THR A 64 14.34 -0.53 -15.68
CA THR A 64 13.16 0.25 -15.28
C THR A 64 12.78 1.36 -16.27
N VAL A 65 13.76 2.04 -16.87
CA VAL A 65 13.52 3.10 -17.85
C VAL A 65 12.90 2.53 -19.14
N LYS A 66 13.39 1.38 -19.60
CA LYS A 66 12.86 0.73 -20.81
C LYS A 66 11.46 0.20 -20.58
N LEU A 67 11.22 -0.42 -19.43
CA LEU A 67 9.89 -0.87 -19.01
C LEU A 67 8.92 0.33 -18.92
N ALA A 68 9.30 1.42 -18.26
CA ALA A 68 8.48 2.62 -18.16
C ALA A 68 8.11 3.19 -19.54
N ARG A 69 9.05 3.19 -20.49
CA ARG A 69 8.76 3.60 -21.88
C ARG A 69 7.73 2.68 -22.55
N SER A 70 7.87 1.35 -22.45
CA SER A 70 6.88 0.41 -22.98
C SER A 70 5.50 0.64 -22.39
N VAL A 71 5.44 0.85 -21.08
CA VAL A 71 4.22 1.15 -20.34
C VAL A 71 3.55 2.42 -20.85
N PHE A 72 4.28 3.53 -21.01
CA PHE A 72 3.72 4.78 -21.53
C PHE A 72 3.26 4.64 -22.98
N SER A 73 4.00 3.91 -23.82
CA SER A 73 3.59 3.60 -25.19
C SER A 73 2.26 2.82 -25.20
N LYS A 74 2.12 1.80 -24.34
CA LYS A 74 0.89 1.01 -24.24
C LYS A 74 -0.29 1.83 -23.73
N LEU A 75 -0.08 2.66 -22.71
CA LEU A 75 -1.10 3.59 -22.23
C LEU A 75 -1.57 4.53 -23.35
N HIS A 76 -0.64 5.05 -24.15
CA HIS A 76 -0.97 5.92 -25.28
C HIS A 76 -1.76 5.19 -26.37
N GLU A 77 -1.37 3.97 -26.74
CA GLU A 77 -2.08 3.11 -27.69
C GLU A 77 -3.53 2.86 -27.23
N ILE A 78 -3.73 2.51 -25.96
CA ILE A 78 -5.05 2.29 -25.36
C ILE A 78 -5.89 3.56 -25.39
N CYS A 79 -5.34 4.70 -24.96
CA CYS A 79 -6.03 5.99 -25.03
C CYS A 79 -6.49 6.30 -26.47
N CYS A 80 -5.61 6.12 -27.47
CA CYS A 80 -5.93 6.33 -28.87
C CYS A 80 -7.03 5.38 -29.38
N SER A 81 -7.04 4.14 -28.92
CA SER A 81 -8.10 3.16 -29.23
C SER A 81 -9.44 3.57 -28.61
N TRP A 82 -9.45 3.95 -27.33
CA TRP A 82 -10.65 4.27 -26.57
C TRP A 82 -11.33 5.58 -27.00
N VAL A 83 -10.59 6.48 -27.63
CA VAL A 83 -11.17 7.67 -28.30
C VAL A 83 -12.02 7.27 -29.50
N LYS A 84 -11.65 6.20 -30.21
CA LYS A 84 -12.40 5.70 -31.38
C LYS A 84 -13.60 4.87 -30.94
N GLU A 85 -13.38 3.96 -29.98
CA GLU A 85 -14.40 3.07 -29.44
C GLU A 85 -14.18 2.88 -27.94
N PHE A 86 -15.06 3.50 -27.14
CA PHE A 86 -14.94 3.47 -25.69
C PHE A 86 -15.51 2.15 -25.12
N PRO A 87 -14.70 1.29 -24.48
CA PRO A 87 -15.15 -0.06 -24.10
C PRO A 87 -15.95 -0.10 -22.79
N LEU A 88 -15.86 0.95 -21.96
CA LEU A 88 -16.46 0.92 -20.62
C LEU A 88 -17.96 1.17 -20.68
N ARG A 89 -18.73 0.12 -20.37
CA ARG A 89 -20.18 0.19 -20.20
C ARG A 89 -20.61 0.40 -18.74
N ARG A 90 -19.73 0.05 -17.78
CA ARG A 90 -19.97 0.20 -16.35
C ARG A 90 -19.49 1.56 -15.87
N ARG A 91 -20.38 2.31 -15.22
CA ARG A 91 -20.00 3.44 -14.36
C ARG A 91 -20.12 2.98 -12.90
N PRO A 92 -19.18 3.34 -12.02
CA PRO A 92 -19.33 3.04 -10.60
C PRO A 92 -20.65 3.66 -10.10
N GLN A 93 -21.39 2.88 -9.30
CA GLN A 93 -22.67 3.34 -8.77
C GLN A 93 -22.51 4.31 -7.60
N LEU A 94 -21.42 4.18 -6.85
CA LEU A 94 -21.10 5.04 -5.73
C LEU A 94 -19.92 5.94 -6.06
N TYR A 95 -20.10 7.24 -5.88
CA TYR A 95 -19.03 8.22 -5.98
C TYR A 95 -18.60 8.67 -4.58
N TYR A 96 -17.34 8.40 -4.23
CA TYR A 96 -16.73 8.95 -3.02
C TYR A 96 -16.06 10.27 -3.37
N GLU A 97 -16.56 11.36 -2.78
CA GLU A 97 -15.84 12.63 -2.81
C GLU A 97 -14.63 12.54 -1.89
N THR A 98 -13.43 12.72 -2.45
CA THR A 98 -12.17 12.55 -1.74
C THR A 98 -11.34 13.81 -1.85
N SER A 99 -10.78 14.24 -0.73
CA SER A 99 -9.76 15.29 -0.67
C SER A 99 -8.51 14.73 -0.01
N ILE A 100 -7.35 15.07 -0.54
CA ILE A 100 -6.07 14.60 -0.02
C ILE A 100 -5.10 15.77 0.02
N HIS A 101 -4.38 15.88 1.13
CA HIS A 101 -3.36 16.88 1.31
C HIS A 101 -2.19 16.27 2.07
N ALA A 102 -0.97 16.51 1.58
CA ALA A 102 0.25 16.05 2.21
C ALA A 102 1.34 17.11 2.05
N ILE A 103 2.00 17.47 3.15
CA ILE A 103 3.02 18.53 3.18
C ILE A 103 4.20 18.11 4.04
N LYS A 104 5.42 18.34 3.54
CA LYS A 104 6.67 18.07 4.27
C LYS A 104 6.82 18.90 5.54
N ASN A 105 6.26 20.11 5.51
CA ASN A 105 6.43 21.14 6.54
C ASN A 105 7.94 21.35 6.86
N MET A 106 8.33 21.45 8.13
CA MET A 106 9.72 21.68 8.56
C MET A 106 10.62 20.43 8.53
N ARG A 107 10.12 19.26 8.10
CA ARG A 107 10.94 18.04 8.05
C ARG A 107 11.97 18.12 6.92
N ARG A 108 13.12 17.45 7.12
CA ARG A 108 14.19 17.38 6.11
C ARG A 108 13.72 16.65 4.85
N LYS A 109 13.02 15.52 5.04
CA LYS A 109 12.46 14.66 3.98
C LYS A 109 10.96 14.47 4.21
N MET A 110 10.22 14.26 3.12
CA MET A 110 8.81 13.85 3.14
C MET A 110 8.79 12.31 3.17
N GLU A 111 8.48 11.72 4.32
CA GLU A 111 8.47 10.27 4.49
C GLU A 111 7.05 9.68 4.44
N ASP A 112 6.00 10.52 4.50
CA ASP A 112 4.62 10.06 4.41
C ASP A 112 4.21 9.69 2.98
N LYS A 113 3.36 8.67 2.88
CA LYS A 113 2.68 8.23 1.66
C LYS A 113 1.20 8.01 1.92
N HIS A 114 0.41 8.06 0.87
CA HIS A 114 -1.02 7.78 0.93
C HIS A 114 -1.47 7.07 -0.33
N VAL A 115 -2.59 6.36 -0.23
CA VAL A 115 -3.26 5.69 -1.35
C VAL A 115 -4.73 6.09 -1.32
N CYS A 116 -5.29 6.39 -2.48
CA CYS A 116 -6.70 6.70 -2.63
C CYS A 116 -7.23 6.03 -3.89
N ILE A 117 -8.03 4.97 -3.71
CA ILE A 117 -8.61 4.18 -4.79
C ILE A 117 -10.14 4.16 -4.57
N PRO A 118 -10.86 5.16 -5.11
CA PRO A 118 -12.32 5.24 -4.94
C PRO A 118 -13.10 4.16 -5.70
N ASP A 119 -12.51 3.58 -6.75
CA ASP A 119 -13.10 2.52 -7.57
C ASP A 119 -12.15 1.32 -7.59
N PHE A 120 -12.19 0.55 -6.50
CA PHE A 120 -11.32 -0.60 -6.28
C PHE A 120 -11.69 -1.76 -7.23
N ASN A 121 -12.98 -1.92 -7.53
CA ASN A 121 -13.47 -2.93 -8.45
C ASN A 121 -12.90 -2.75 -9.85
N MET A 122 -12.95 -1.53 -10.40
CA MET A 122 -12.41 -1.26 -11.74
C MET A 122 -10.90 -1.48 -11.79
N LEU A 123 -10.17 -1.05 -10.76
CA LEU A 123 -8.72 -1.20 -10.72
C LEU A 123 -8.28 -2.68 -10.75
N PHE A 124 -9.04 -3.56 -10.08
CA PHE A 124 -8.72 -4.98 -9.94
C PHE A 124 -9.60 -5.93 -10.74
N ASN A 125 -10.44 -5.40 -11.63
CA ASN A 125 -11.40 -6.16 -12.44
C ASN A 125 -12.32 -7.09 -11.62
N LEU A 126 -12.94 -6.55 -10.57
CA LEU A 126 -13.87 -7.27 -9.69
C LEU A 126 -15.32 -7.07 -10.16
N GLU A 127 -15.84 -8.03 -10.92
CA GLU A 127 -17.18 -7.93 -11.53
C GLU A 127 -18.30 -8.31 -10.55
N ASP A 128 -18.15 -9.41 -9.82
CA ASP A 128 -19.18 -10.03 -8.95
C ASP A 128 -19.04 -9.64 -7.47
N GLN A 129 -18.69 -8.39 -7.19
CA GLN A 129 -18.53 -7.88 -5.84
C GLN A 129 -19.28 -6.56 -5.67
N GLU A 130 -19.68 -6.27 -4.43
CA GLU A 130 -20.18 -4.94 -4.07
C GLU A 130 -19.16 -3.85 -4.45
N GLU A 131 -19.64 -2.62 -4.57
CA GLU A 131 -18.78 -1.46 -4.81
C GLU A 131 -17.77 -1.31 -3.67
N GLN A 132 -16.49 -1.19 -4.00
CA GLN A 132 -15.41 -1.13 -3.04
C GLN A 132 -14.51 0.08 -3.25
N ALA A 133 -14.00 0.61 -2.14
CA ALA A 133 -13.01 1.68 -2.12
C ALA A 133 -11.93 1.40 -1.08
N TYR A 134 -10.71 1.84 -1.36
CA TYR A 134 -9.55 1.66 -0.50
C TYR A 134 -8.83 2.98 -0.31
N PHE A 135 -8.56 3.34 0.94
CA PHE A 135 -7.75 4.48 1.30
C PHE A 135 -6.73 4.11 2.36
N ALA A 136 -5.53 4.66 2.27
CA ALA A 136 -4.49 4.40 3.25
C ALA A 136 -3.57 5.59 3.47
N VAL A 137 -3.00 5.67 4.67
CA VAL A 137 -1.94 6.61 5.03
C VAL A 137 -0.81 5.83 5.70
N PHE A 138 0.42 6.16 5.32
CA PHE A 138 1.65 5.56 5.80
C PHE A 138 2.60 6.67 6.26
N ASP A 139 2.89 6.74 7.55
CA ASP A 139 3.90 7.67 8.11
C ASP A 139 5.23 6.93 8.18
N GLY A 140 6.20 7.31 7.34
CA GLY A 140 7.52 6.69 7.27
C GLY A 140 8.47 7.22 8.33
N HIS A 141 9.34 6.36 8.87
CA HIS A 141 10.35 6.75 9.84
C HIS A 141 11.69 6.05 9.63
N GLY A 142 12.76 6.84 9.67
CA GLY A 142 14.12 6.35 9.46
C GLY A 142 14.43 6.06 7.99
N GLY A 143 13.69 6.68 7.07
CA GLY A 143 13.71 6.47 5.63
C GLY A 143 12.29 6.28 5.07
N VAL A 144 12.12 6.60 3.79
CA VAL A 144 10.81 6.60 3.11
C VAL A 144 10.45 5.25 2.47
N ASP A 145 11.42 4.33 2.34
CA ASP A 145 11.27 3.10 1.56
C ASP A 145 10.17 2.18 2.08
N ALA A 146 9.97 2.11 3.40
CA ALA A 146 8.89 1.31 4.00
C ALA A 146 7.50 1.86 3.64
N ALA A 147 7.34 3.19 3.69
CA ALA A 147 6.09 3.85 3.32
C ALA A 147 5.79 3.71 1.82
N ILE A 148 6.82 3.82 0.97
CA ILE A 148 6.70 3.56 -0.48
C ILE A 148 6.30 2.11 -0.73
N TYR A 149 6.97 1.16 -0.08
CA TYR A 149 6.68 -0.25 -0.28
C TYR A 149 5.25 -0.60 0.16
N ALA A 150 4.81 -0.08 1.30
CA ALA A 150 3.46 -0.29 1.79
C ALA A 150 2.40 0.36 0.88
N SER A 151 2.66 1.58 0.37
CA SER A 151 1.73 2.24 -0.55
C SER A 151 1.55 1.48 -1.86
N ILE A 152 2.63 0.89 -2.38
CA ILE A 152 2.61 0.13 -3.64
C ILE A 152 2.00 -1.27 -3.46
N HIS A 153 2.25 -1.96 -2.35
CA HIS A 153 1.95 -3.40 -2.28
C HIS A 153 0.78 -3.80 -1.39
N LEU A 154 0.41 -3.00 -0.38
CA LEU A 154 -0.55 -3.47 0.65
C LEU A 154 -1.93 -3.79 0.07
N HIS A 155 -2.45 -2.91 -0.77
CA HIS A 155 -3.76 -3.03 -1.41
C HIS A 155 -3.79 -4.12 -2.51
N VAL A 156 -2.66 -4.37 -3.20
CA VAL A 156 -2.51 -5.53 -4.09
C VAL A 156 -2.47 -6.83 -3.30
N ASN A 157 -1.73 -6.86 -2.19
CA ASN A 157 -1.68 -8.03 -1.32
C ASN A 157 -3.06 -8.34 -0.70
N LEU A 158 -3.88 -7.32 -0.44
CA LEU A 158 -5.26 -7.47 0.03
C LEU A 158 -6.13 -8.23 -0.97
N VAL A 159 -6.24 -7.74 -2.22
CA VAL A 159 -7.13 -8.37 -3.22
C VAL A 159 -6.66 -9.77 -3.62
N ARG A 160 -5.37 -10.09 -3.45
CA ARG A 160 -4.80 -11.41 -3.73
C ARG A 160 -5.03 -12.43 -2.60
N GLN A 161 -5.62 -12.06 -1.46
CA GLN A 161 -5.93 -13.02 -0.40
C GLN A 161 -7.13 -13.90 -0.79
N GLU A 162 -7.04 -15.21 -0.54
CA GLU A 162 -8.12 -16.16 -0.82
C GLU A 162 -9.43 -15.80 -0.07
N MET A 163 -9.33 -15.28 1.15
CA MET A 163 -10.50 -14.86 1.92
C MET A 163 -11.06 -13.49 1.53
N PHE A 164 -10.40 -12.72 0.65
CA PHE A 164 -10.84 -11.37 0.29
C PHE A 164 -12.34 -11.29 -0.10
N PRO A 165 -12.92 -12.23 -0.87
CA PRO A 165 -14.34 -12.15 -1.22
C PRO A 165 -15.31 -12.37 -0.04
N HIS A 166 -14.87 -13.03 1.04
CA HIS A 166 -15.75 -13.50 2.10
C HIS A 166 -15.46 -12.91 3.48
N ASP A 167 -14.22 -12.56 3.76
CA ASP A 167 -13.75 -11.99 5.03
C ASP A 167 -12.68 -10.90 4.76
N PRO A 168 -13.10 -9.66 4.46
CA PRO A 168 -12.19 -8.54 4.26
C PRO A 168 -11.32 -8.22 5.48
N ALA A 169 -11.80 -8.51 6.70
CA ALA A 169 -11.07 -8.19 7.92
C ALA A 169 -9.84 -9.09 8.05
N GLU A 170 -10.02 -10.42 7.93
CA GLU A 170 -8.91 -11.35 7.91
C GLU A 170 -8.01 -11.13 6.69
N ALA A 171 -8.58 -10.81 5.52
CA ALA A 171 -7.80 -10.47 4.32
C ALA A 171 -6.87 -9.28 4.55
N LEU A 172 -7.35 -8.23 5.23
CA LEU A 172 -6.54 -7.07 5.61
C LEU A 172 -5.42 -7.48 6.58
N CYS A 173 -5.73 -8.24 7.63
CA CYS A 173 -4.71 -8.74 8.56
C CYS A 173 -3.59 -9.51 7.83
N ARG A 174 -3.94 -10.42 6.91
CA ARG A 174 -2.95 -11.14 6.12
C ARG A 174 -2.19 -10.26 5.15
N ALA A 175 -2.85 -9.29 4.53
CA ALA A 175 -2.20 -8.34 3.63
C ALA A 175 -1.12 -7.52 4.37
N PHE A 176 -1.39 -7.05 5.58
CA PHE A 176 -0.40 -6.37 6.41
C PHE A 176 0.78 -7.30 6.73
N ARG A 177 0.52 -8.56 7.11
CA ARG A 177 1.56 -9.53 7.44
C ARG A 177 2.46 -9.84 6.25
N VAL A 178 1.87 -10.14 5.08
CA VAL A 178 2.62 -10.43 3.85
C VAL A 178 3.43 -9.21 3.40
N THR A 179 2.86 -8.00 3.53
CA THR A 179 3.58 -6.77 3.18
C THR A 179 4.79 -6.54 4.10
N ASP A 180 4.64 -6.79 5.40
CA ASP A 180 5.73 -6.70 6.37
C ASP A 180 6.81 -7.76 6.11
N GLU A 181 6.44 -9.03 5.97
CA GLU A 181 7.37 -10.13 5.70
C GLU A 181 8.22 -9.85 4.45
N ARG A 182 7.59 -9.41 3.36
CA ARG A 182 8.29 -9.10 2.11
C ARG A 182 9.16 -7.84 2.23
N PHE A 183 8.69 -6.81 2.93
CA PHE A 183 9.50 -5.62 3.14
C PHE A 183 10.71 -5.91 4.03
N VAL A 184 10.56 -6.75 5.06
CA VAL A 184 11.66 -7.19 5.93
C VAL A 184 12.74 -7.93 5.12
N GLN A 185 12.34 -8.77 4.17
CA GLN A 185 13.26 -9.44 3.24
C GLN A 185 13.99 -8.42 2.33
N LYS A 186 13.26 -7.47 1.74
CA LYS A 186 13.85 -6.38 0.95
C LYS A 186 14.83 -5.55 1.78
N ALA A 187 14.44 -5.15 2.99
CA ALA A 187 15.25 -4.38 3.91
C ALA A 187 16.50 -5.14 4.35
N ALA A 188 16.43 -6.47 4.48
CA ALA A 188 17.60 -7.32 4.72
C ALA A 188 18.63 -7.22 3.60
N ARG A 189 18.16 -7.40 2.35
CA ARG A 189 18.99 -7.41 1.15
C ARG A 189 19.63 -6.04 0.90
N GLU A 190 18.90 -4.97 1.19
CA GLU A 190 19.30 -3.60 0.88
C GLU A 190 19.81 -2.82 2.11
N SER A 191 20.01 -3.50 3.24
CA SER A 191 20.47 -2.91 4.51
C SER A 191 19.63 -1.72 5.00
N LEU A 192 18.33 -1.73 4.74
CA LEU A 192 17.40 -0.69 5.18
C LEU A 192 17.03 -0.86 6.66
N ARG A 193 16.86 0.26 7.36
CA ARG A 193 16.43 0.31 8.77
C ARG A 193 15.18 1.17 8.99
N CYS A 194 14.54 1.57 7.90
CA CYS A 194 13.31 2.35 7.93
C CYS A 194 12.12 1.46 8.33
N GLY A 195 11.06 2.12 8.78
CA GLY A 195 9.76 1.49 8.97
C GLY A 195 8.65 2.46 8.62
N THR A 196 7.41 2.01 8.72
CA THR A 196 6.27 2.90 8.54
C THR A 196 5.11 2.46 9.42
N THR A 197 4.32 3.43 9.88
CA THR A 197 2.95 3.16 10.31
C THR A 197 2.08 2.85 9.10
N GLY A 198 0.88 2.32 9.31
CA GLY A 198 -0.08 2.16 8.24
C GLY A 198 -1.47 2.11 8.82
N VAL A 199 -2.37 2.92 8.28
CA VAL A 199 -3.80 2.80 8.55
C VAL A 199 -4.55 2.72 7.22
N VAL A 200 -5.46 1.75 7.13
CA VAL A 200 -6.27 1.47 5.95
C VAL A 200 -7.73 1.61 6.31
N THR A 201 -8.48 2.31 5.47
CA THR A 201 -9.94 2.22 5.41
C THR A 201 -10.34 1.52 4.12
N PHE A 202 -11.10 0.45 4.26
CA PHE A 202 -11.63 -0.31 3.15
C PHE A 202 -13.14 -0.35 3.26
N ILE A 203 -13.82 0.13 2.22
CA ILE A 203 -15.27 0.17 2.17
C ILE A 203 -15.72 -0.90 1.20
N ARG A 204 -16.68 -1.75 1.60
CA ARG A 204 -17.38 -2.70 0.73
C ARG A 204 -18.88 -2.53 0.94
N GLY A 205 -19.60 -2.13 -0.10
CA GLY A 205 -21.01 -1.81 0.00
C GLY A 205 -21.26 -0.71 1.05
N ASN A 206 -21.91 -1.06 2.15
CA ASN A 206 -22.18 -0.16 3.28
C ASN A 206 -21.28 -0.39 4.51
N MET A 207 -20.29 -1.29 4.41
CA MET A 207 -19.44 -1.70 5.52
C MET A 207 -18.07 -1.03 5.43
N LEU A 208 -17.64 -0.42 6.55
CA LEU A 208 -16.32 0.18 6.70
C LEU A 208 -15.44 -0.77 7.53
N HIS A 209 -14.35 -1.22 6.93
CA HIS A 209 -13.28 -1.97 7.60
C HIS A 209 -12.10 -1.04 7.85
N VAL A 210 -11.53 -1.11 9.06
CA VAL A 210 -10.33 -0.35 9.45
C VAL A 210 -9.28 -1.31 9.96
N ALA A 211 -8.07 -1.23 9.42
CA ALA A 211 -6.92 -2.02 9.86
C ALA A 211 -5.70 -1.11 10.00
N TRP A 212 -4.91 -1.29 11.06
CA TRP A 212 -3.79 -0.40 11.32
C TRP A 212 -2.62 -1.04 12.08
N VAL A 213 -1.45 -0.46 11.87
CA VAL A 213 -0.23 -0.66 12.66
C VAL A 213 0.42 0.71 12.91
N GLY A 214 0.81 0.98 14.16
CA GLY A 214 1.34 2.29 14.55
C GLY A 214 0.27 3.28 15.02
N ASP A 215 0.58 4.57 14.92
CA ASP A 215 -0.17 5.67 15.53
C ASP A 215 -0.81 6.65 14.53
N SER A 216 -0.72 6.39 13.23
CA SER A 216 -1.63 7.01 12.23
C SER A 216 -3.08 6.68 12.58
N GLN A 217 -4.00 7.63 12.38
CA GLN A 217 -5.36 7.54 12.89
C GLN A 217 -6.42 7.71 11.80
N VAL A 218 -7.59 7.09 12.04
CA VAL A 218 -8.82 7.31 11.28
C VAL A 218 -9.92 7.75 12.24
N MET A 219 -10.73 8.70 11.80
CA MET A 219 -11.90 9.19 12.51
C MET A 219 -13.11 9.14 11.58
N LEU A 220 -14.22 8.59 12.07
CA LEU A 220 -15.51 8.69 11.38
C LEU A 220 -16.32 9.81 12.01
N VAL A 221 -16.87 10.70 11.20
CA VAL A 221 -17.83 11.71 11.66
C VAL A 221 -19.21 11.35 11.14
N ARG A 222 -20.16 11.13 12.05
CA ARG A 222 -21.55 10.80 11.72
C ARG A 222 -22.48 11.81 12.39
N LYS A 223 -23.25 12.53 11.57
CA LYS A 223 -24.18 13.59 12.05
C LYS A 223 -23.48 14.63 12.95
N GLY A 224 -22.27 15.03 12.57
CA GLY A 224 -21.46 16.01 13.32
C GLY A 224 -20.76 15.47 14.57
N GLN A 225 -20.89 14.18 14.88
CA GLN A 225 -20.24 13.56 16.05
C GLN A 225 -19.08 12.66 15.60
N ALA A 226 -17.95 12.77 16.29
CA ALA A 226 -16.80 11.88 16.09
C ALA A 226 -17.10 10.51 16.70
N VAL A 227 -16.79 9.45 15.93
CA VAL A 227 -16.88 8.05 16.33
C VAL A 227 -15.46 7.50 16.37
N GLU A 228 -15.05 7.00 17.53
CA GLU A 228 -13.75 6.33 17.70
C GLU A 228 -13.78 4.98 16.97
N LEU A 229 -12.86 4.77 16.03
CA LEU A 229 -12.77 3.54 15.24
C LEU A 229 -11.56 2.69 15.60
N MET A 230 -10.56 3.27 16.25
CA MET A 230 -9.29 2.62 16.52
C MET A 230 -8.57 3.24 17.70
N LYS A 231 -7.71 2.44 18.35
CA LYS A 231 -6.78 2.90 19.38
C LYS A 231 -5.35 2.88 18.82
N PRO A 232 -4.65 4.03 18.77
CA PRO A 232 -3.26 4.09 18.31
C PRO A 232 -2.36 3.10 19.06
N HIS A 233 -1.38 2.53 18.36
CA HIS A 233 -0.36 1.66 18.96
C HIS A 233 0.77 2.50 19.55
N LYS A 234 0.53 3.08 20.72
CA LYS A 234 1.54 3.87 21.45
C LYS A 234 2.25 3.03 22.53
N PRO A 235 3.56 3.26 22.77
CA PRO A 235 4.30 2.49 23.77
C PRO A 235 3.75 2.58 25.20
N ASP A 236 3.05 3.64 25.57
CA ASP A 236 2.43 3.83 26.89
C ASP A 236 1.02 3.26 27.03
N ARG A 237 0.47 2.69 25.96
CA ARG A 237 -0.78 1.93 26.07
C ARG A 237 -0.49 0.67 26.87
N GLU A 238 -1.28 0.41 27.90
CA GLU A 238 -0.98 -0.61 28.92
C GLU A 238 -0.72 -2.01 28.32
N ASP A 239 -1.57 -2.44 27.39
CA ASP A 239 -1.42 -3.71 26.67
C ASP A 239 -0.16 -3.74 25.78
N GLU A 240 0.16 -2.64 25.09
CA GLU A 240 1.37 -2.53 24.28
C GLU A 240 2.64 -2.51 25.13
N LYS A 241 2.61 -1.83 26.27
CA LYS A 241 3.71 -1.82 27.23
C LYS A 241 3.97 -3.21 27.79
N GLN A 242 2.92 -3.89 28.27
CA GLN A 242 3.02 -5.25 28.79
C GLN A 242 3.56 -6.21 27.73
N ARG A 243 3.06 -6.10 26.49
CA ARG A 243 3.59 -6.84 25.34
C ARG A 243 5.09 -6.56 25.18
N ILE A 244 5.49 -5.29 25.08
CA ILE A 244 6.90 -4.87 24.92
C ILE A 244 7.81 -5.45 26.01
N GLU A 245 7.38 -5.38 27.27
CA GLU A 245 8.13 -5.90 28.42
C GLU A 245 8.22 -7.44 28.39
N ALA A 246 7.15 -8.13 27.96
CA ALA A 246 7.10 -9.59 27.88
C ALA A 246 8.09 -10.19 26.86
N LEU A 247 8.48 -9.49 25.78
CA LEU A 247 9.58 -9.94 24.91
C LEU A 247 10.94 -9.30 25.25
N GLY A 248 11.10 -8.79 26.48
CA GLY A 248 12.37 -8.29 26.98
C GLY A 248 12.74 -6.87 26.52
N GLY A 249 11.80 -6.12 25.96
CA GLY A 249 11.96 -4.70 25.69
C GLY A 249 11.64 -3.85 26.92
N CYS A 250 11.78 -2.53 26.79
CA CYS A 250 11.34 -1.58 27.80
C CYS A 250 10.67 -0.35 27.17
N VAL A 251 9.81 0.31 27.94
CA VAL A 251 9.17 1.56 27.57
C VAL A 251 9.75 2.68 28.42
N VAL A 252 10.40 3.65 27.78
CA VAL A 252 11.13 4.73 28.45
C VAL A 252 10.60 6.07 28.00
N TRP A 253 10.43 7.01 28.94
CA TRP A 253 10.09 8.39 28.64
C TRP A 253 11.34 9.20 28.26
N PHE A 254 11.39 9.68 27.02
CA PHE A 254 12.44 10.60 26.55
C PHE A 254 11.85 11.64 25.59
N GLY A 255 11.18 12.64 26.17
CA GLY A 255 10.36 13.64 25.47
C GLY A 255 9.05 13.09 24.89
N ALA A 256 8.99 11.78 24.67
CA ALA A 256 7.82 10.97 24.39
C ALA A 256 8.08 9.55 24.90
N TRP A 257 7.05 8.74 25.04
CA TRP A 257 7.19 7.31 25.34
C TRP A 257 7.83 6.59 24.15
N ARG A 258 8.89 5.82 24.43
CA ARG A 258 9.68 5.15 23.39
C ARG A 258 9.98 3.70 23.75
N VAL A 259 9.87 2.82 22.76
CA VAL A 259 10.34 1.43 22.83
C VAL A 259 11.88 1.43 22.78
N ASN A 260 12.50 0.85 23.81
CA ASN A 260 13.96 0.77 23.98
C ASN A 260 14.67 2.12 23.80
N GLY A 261 14.00 3.22 24.19
CA GLY A 261 14.52 4.59 24.05
C GLY A 261 14.59 5.14 22.61
N SER A 262 14.14 4.38 21.60
CA SER A 262 14.29 4.77 20.19
C SER A 262 12.97 5.17 19.52
N LEU A 263 11.99 4.27 19.47
CA LEU A 263 10.79 4.42 18.64
C LEU A 263 9.59 4.90 19.44
N SER A 264 8.92 5.95 18.99
CA SER A 264 7.68 6.46 19.61
C SER A 264 6.41 5.69 19.23
N VAL A 265 6.55 4.63 18.44
CA VAL A 265 5.47 3.73 18.00
C VAL A 265 5.79 2.30 18.45
N SER A 266 4.76 1.55 18.82
CA SER A 266 4.90 0.17 19.34
C SER A 266 4.70 -0.92 18.29
N ARG A 267 4.09 -0.58 17.15
CA ARG A 267 3.91 -1.45 15.97
C ARG A 267 4.22 -0.67 14.69
N ALA A 268 4.86 -1.31 13.72
CA ALA A 268 5.19 -0.73 12.41
C ALA A 268 5.58 -1.82 11.41
N ILE A 269 5.42 -1.54 10.12
CA ILE A 269 6.01 -2.34 9.02
C ILE A 269 7.52 -2.10 8.97
N GLY A 270 8.31 -3.16 8.73
CA GLY A 270 9.74 -3.12 8.39
C GLY A 270 10.75 -3.24 9.53
N ARG A 271 10.31 -3.55 10.75
CA ARG A 271 11.19 -3.57 11.93
C ARG A 271 11.50 -4.99 12.39
N LYS A 272 12.66 -5.52 11.96
CA LYS A 272 13.21 -6.86 12.29
C LYS A 272 13.33 -7.20 13.77
N ASN A 273 13.58 -6.23 14.64
CA ASN A 273 13.78 -6.45 16.08
C ASN A 273 12.50 -6.29 16.90
N ILE A 274 11.36 -6.31 16.23
CA ILE A 274 10.05 -6.33 16.83
C ILE A 274 9.48 -7.71 16.46
N ASN A 275 9.90 -8.76 17.19
CA ASN A 275 9.33 -10.14 17.17
C ASN A 275 7.86 -10.17 17.65
N PHE A 276 7.10 -9.18 17.24
CA PHE A 276 6.04 -8.56 18.02
C PHE A 276 4.79 -8.31 17.16
N VAL A 277 4.82 -8.77 15.92
CA VAL A 277 3.68 -8.76 15.00
C VAL A 277 2.94 -10.10 15.12
N SER A 278 2.31 -10.35 16.26
CA SER A 278 1.02 -11.04 16.20
C SER A 278 0.00 -9.96 15.86
N LEU A 279 -0.46 -9.99 14.61
CA LEU A 279 -1.53 -9.11 14.10
C LEU A 279 -2.90 -9.41 14.72
N LEU A 280 -2.97 -10.22 15.79
CA LEU A 280 -4.20 -10.61 16.44
C LEU A 280 -3.97 -10.81 17.95
N SER A 281 -4.50 -9.89 18.75
CA SER A 281 -5.26 -10.15 19.98
C SER A 281 -6.20 -8.97 20.16
#